data_AF-A0A4Q9HYW2-F1
#
_entry.id   AF-A0A4Q9HYW2-F1
#
_cell.length_a   1.000
_cell.length_b   1.000
_cell.length_c   1.000
_cell.angle_alpha   90.00
_cell.angle_beta   90.00
_cell.angle_gamma   90.00
#
_symmetry.space_group_name_H-M   'P 1'
#
loop_
_entity.id
_entity.type
_entity.pdbx_description
1 polymer ?
#
loop_
_entity_poly.entity_id
_entity_poly.type
_entity_poly.pdbx_seq_one_letter_code
_entity_poly.pdbx_strand_id
1 'polypeptide(L)'
;MAVPYACKTPIGDKKATSPVRINAVKKGGSYGLTVKFGKSVMDSPADIPKDSVKPSMDVKVGGADKGTVKVAGPTNDQPIKAGQPITIPDLQGTYKPGGSGKATLTPGVLTVNALGTTTTCTPEKDPGVSLTLDTTAQQGGTSGGTSGGATVSGGGTAGSSGAAGGTGGSLAATGASDHGGLTALGLVAGTVILLGGAVFTFTPWRRLRR
;
A
#
# COMPACT_ATOMS: atom_id res chain seq x y z
N MET A 1 1.68 6.61 25.61
CA MET A 1 3.02 6.08 25.98
C MET A 1 4.08 7.09 25.58
N ALA A 2 5.23 7.15 26.25
CA ALA A 2 6.34 8.01 25.82
C ALA A 2 7.20 7.26 24.78
N VAL A 3 7.43 7.88 23.62
CA VAL A 3 8.20 7.30 22.52
C VAL A 3 9.46 8.12 22.28
N PRO A 4 10.67 7.54 22.48
CA PRO A 4 11.92 8.17 22.11
C PRO A 4 12.11 8.07 20.59
N TYR A 5 12.36 9.19 19.94
CA TYR A 5 12.55 9.35 18.51
C TYR A 5 13.95 9.85 18.20
N ALA A 6 14.60 9.19 17.24
CA ALA A 6 15.76 9.72 16.55
C ALA A 6 15.29 10.40 15.25
N CYS A 7 15.50 11.71 15.16
CA CYS A 7 15.08 12.54 14.05
C CYS A 7 16.25 12.89 13.14
N LYS A 8 16.16 12.49 11.87
CA LYS A 8 17.05 12.90 10.79
C LYS A 8 16.53 14.19 10.17
N THR A 9 17.30 15.27 10.28
CA THR A 9 16.97 16.58 9.71
C THR A 9 18.10 17.01 8.76
N PRO A 10 17.85 17.92 7.80
CA PRO A 10 18.90 18.48 6.93
C PRO A 10 20.01 19.24 7.69
N ILE A 11 19.71 19.72 8.90
CA ILE A 11 20.64 20.50 9.73
C ILE A 11 21.28 19.65 10.84
N GLY A 12 21.16 18.33 10.74
CA GLY A 12 21.77 17.36 11.66
C GLY A 12 20.78 16.56 12.48
N ASP A 13 21.28 15.49 13.09
CA ASP A 13 20.48 14.56 13.87
C ASP A 13 19.99 15.19 15.19
N LYS A 14 18.75 14.89 15.56
CA LYS A 14 18.13 15.29 16.82
C LYS A 14 17.51 14.08 17.51
N LYS A 15 17.29 14.20 18.82
CA LYS A 15 16.52 13.24 19.61
C LYS A 15 15.42 13.96 20.35
N ALA A 16 14.26 13.32 20.45
CA ALA A 16 13.14 13.85 21.20
C ALA A 16 12.29 12.71 21.76
N THR A 17 11.65 12.94 22.90
CA THR A 17 10.69 11.99 23.46
C THR A 17 9.32 12.65 23.50
N SER A 18 8.34 12.03 22.83
CA SER A 18 6.96 12.55 22.81
C SER A 18 5.97 11.49 23.30
N PRO A 19 4.99 11.87 24.15
CA PRO A 19 3.84 11.03 24.42
C PRO A 19 3.02 10.82 23.16
N VAL A 20 2.84 9.57 22.72
CA VAL A 20 1.99 9.21 21.57
C VAL A 20 0.86 8.30 22.03
N ARG A 21 -0.33 8.50 21.47
CA ARG A 21 -1.51 7.64 21.65
C ARG A 21 -2.23 7.45 20.32
N ILE A 22 -2.56 6.21 19.99
CA ILE A 22 -3.40 5.85 18.85
C ILE A 22 -4.81 5.55 19.37
N ASN A 23 -5.81 6.20 18.79
CA ASN A 23 -7.22 5.92 19.02
C ASN A 23 -7.87 5.43 17.73
N ALA A 24 -8.96 4.68 17.85
CA ALA A 24 -9.73 4.21 16.71
C ALA A 24 -11.24 4.33 16.96
N VAL A 25 -11.97 4.64 15.91
CA VAL A 25 -13.45 4.60 15.88
C VAL A 25 -13.87 3.66 14.75
N LYS A 26 -14.65 2.63 15.07
CA LYS A 26 -15.17 1.69 14.08
C LYS A 26 -16.14 2.40 13.11
N LYS A 27 -15.94 2.19 11.81
CA LYS A 27 -16.75 2.73 10.71
C LYS A 27 -17.02 1.60 9.71
N GLY A 28 -18.13 0.88 9.91
CA GLY A 28 -18.40 -0.35 9.17
C GLY A 28 -17.34 -1.42 9.43
N GLY A 29 -16.72 -1.93 8.36
CA GLY A 29 -15.61 -2.89 8.41
C GLY A 29 -14.22 -2.28 8.68
N SER A 30 -14.11 -0.96 8.70
CA SER A 30 -12.84 -0.23 8.88
C SER A 30 -12.82 0.56 10.20
N TYR A 31 -11.68 1.15 10.51
CA TYR A 31 -11.45 1.98 11.69
C TYR A 31 -10.87 3.33 11.28
N GLY A 32 -11.53 4.43 11.64
CA GLY A 32 -10.93 5.75 11.57
C GLY A 32 -9.90 5.90 12.69
N LEU A 33 -8.65 6.11 12.34
CA LEU A 33 -7.56 6.28 13.29
C LEU A 33 -7.33 7.77 13.60
N THR A 34 -6.99 8.04 14.86
CA THR A 34 -6.48 9.34 15.30
C THR A 34 -5.23 9.11 16.14
N VAL A 35 -4.09 9.61 15.69
CA VAL A 35 -2.84 9.61 16.43
C VAL A 35 -2.64 10.98 17.07
N LYS A 36 -2.45 10.99 18.39
CA LYS A 36 -2.24 12.21 19.18
C LYS A 36 -0.83 12.25 19.71
N PHE A 37 -0.19 13.41 19.55
CA PHE A 37 1.08 13.74 20.16
C PHE A 37 0.86 14.68 21.35
N GLY A 38 1.44 14.34 22.50
CA GLY A 38 1.34 15.17 23.70
C GLY A 38 2.41 16.26 23.78
N LYS A 39 3.50 16.13 23.03
CA LYS A 39 4.59 17.11 22.95
C LYS A 39 5.13 17.19 21.52
N SER A 40 5.67 18.35 21.17
CA SER A 40 6.45 18.48 19.95
C SER A 40 7.70 17.57 20.00
N VAL A 41 8.16 17.16 18.82
CA VAL A 41 9.41 16.41 18.64
C VAL A 41 10.58 17.30 18.22
N MET A 42 10.35 18.57 17.89
CA MET A 42 11.39 19.50 17.44
C MET A 42 10.95 20.96 17.51
N ASP A 43 11.89 21.84 17.80
CA ASP A 43 11.71 23.29 17.63
C ASP A 43 12.10 23.71 16.21
N SER A 44 11.48 24.78 15.72
CA SER A 44 11.73 25.28 14.37
C SER A 44 13.10 25.96 14.27
N PRO A 45 13.94 25.62 13.28
CA PRO A 45 15.23 26.28 13.10
C PRO A 45 15.12 27.66 12.43
N ALA A 46 13.97 27.99 11.87
CA ALA A 46 13.72 29.23 11.13
C ALA A 46 12.26 29.69 11.29
N ASP A 47 11.94 30.87 10.78
CA ASP A 47 10.55 31.29 10.65
C ASP A 47 9.85 30.46 9.57
N ILE A 48 8.76 29.80 9.95
CA ILE A 48 7.93 28.99 9.05
C ILE A 48 6.58 29.69 8.87
N PRO A 49 6.16 30.00 7.64
CA PRO A 49 4.85 30.57 7.38
C PRO A 49 3.72 29.62 7.80
N LYS A 50 2.51 30.17 7.87
CA LYS A 50 1.29 29.38 7.94
C LYS A 50 1.22 28.37 6.78
N ASP A 51 0.54 27.26 6.99
CA ASP A 51 0.25 26.22 6.00
C ASP A 51 1.49 25.57 5.34
N SER A 52 2.63 25.56 6.04
CA SER A 52 3.93 25.14 5.49
C SER A 52 4.52 23.88 6.13
N VAL A 53 4.02 23.43 7.28
CA VAL A 53 4.43 22.20 7.97
C VAL A 53 3.37 21.13 7.78
N LYS A 54 3.71 20.01 7.14
CA LYS A 54 2.80 18.88 6.91
C LYS A 54 3.33 17.61 7.57
N PRO A 55 2.74 17.19 8.71
CA PRO A 55 3.13 15.97 9.40
C PRO A 55 2.33 14.75 8.94
N SER A 56 2.99 13.59 8.97
CA SER A 56 2.39 12.29 8.70
C SER A 56 3.10 11.19 9.48
N MET A 57 2.43 10.08 9.75
CA MET A 57 3.03 8.93 10.42
C MET A 57 2.67 7.62 9.71
N ASP A 58 3.62 6.69 9.73
CA ASP A 58 3.42 5.27 9.47
C ASP A 58 3.07 4.53 10.75
N VAL A 59 1.79 4.24 10.98
CA VAL A 59 1.36 3.40 12.10
C VAL A 59 1.61 1.95 11.72
N LYS A 60 2.42 1.24 12.52
CA LYS A 60 2.72 -0.18 12.31
C LYS A 60 1.55 -1.03 12.79
N VAL A 61 1.14 -1.99 11.96
CA VAL A 61 0.12 -3.00 12.27
C VAL A 61 0.81 -4.35 12.51
N GLY A 62 0.42 -5.04 13.58
CA GLY A 62 0.92 -6.36 13.96
C GLY A 62 -0.16 -7.26 14.60
N GLY A 63 0.29 -8.31 15.28
CA GLY A 63 -0.60 -9.30 15.91
C GLY A 63 -1.21 -10.23 14.86
N ALA A 64 -2.54 -10.31 14.83
CA ALA A 64 -3.29 -11.10 13.85
C ALA A 64 -3.36 -10.44 12.44
N ASP A 65 -2.80 -9.24 12.28
CA ASP A 65 -2.69 -8.52 11.03
C ASP A 65 -1.23 -8.03 10.84
N LYS A 66 -0.90 -7.45 9.69
CA LYS A 66 0.45 -6.95 9.38
C LYS A 66 0.38 -5.79 8.39
N GLY A 67 1.41 -4.95 8.41
CA GLY A 67 1.60 -3.87 7.45
C GLY A 67 1.64 -2.50 8.13
N THR A 68 1.22 -1.47 7.39
CA THR A 68 1.33 -0.08 7.82
C THR A 68 0.08 0.69 7.43
N VAL A 69 -0.36 1.61 8.29
CA VAL A 69 -1.43 2.57 8.01
C VAL A 69 -0.85 3.97 8.04
N LYS A 70 -0.96 4.69 6.92
CA LYS A 70 -0.59 6.10 6.83
C LYS A 70 -1.63 6.95 7.54
N VAL A 71 -1.18 7.84 8.40
CA VAL A 71 -1.99 8.92 8.99
C VAL A 71 -1.34 10.27 8.67
N ALA A 72 -2.15 11.32 8.49
CA ALA A 72 -1.66 12.66 8.18
C ALA A 72 -2.44 13.72 8.95
N GLY A 73 -1.75 14.81 9.31
CA GLY A 73 -2.33 15.98 9.95
C GLY A 73 -2.57 17.11 8.94
N PRO A 74 -3.42 18.09 9.30
CA PRO A 74 -3.47 19.35 8.58
C PRO A 74 -2.13 20.08 8.68
N THR A 75 -1.95 21.11 7.86
CA THR A 75 -0.82 22.01 8.00
C THR A 75 -0.94 22.91 9.23
N ASN A 76 0.18 23.51 9.66
CA ASN A 76 0.16 24.49 10.76
C ASN A 76 -0.78 25.66 10.43
N ASP A 77 -1.65 25.98 11.38
CA ASP A 77 -2.70 26.98 11.22
C ASP A 77 -2.21 28.41 11.41
N GLN A 78 -1.07 28.60 12.08
CA GLN A 78 -0.41 29.89 12.30
C GLN A 78 1.07 29.82 11.91
N PRO A 79 1.71 30.96 11.59
CA PRO A 79 3.16 31.01 11.43
C PRO A 79 3.88 30.55 12.71
N ILE A 80 5.02 29.87 12.54
CA ILE A 80 5.87 29.36 13.63
C ILE A 80 7.18 30.14 13.59
N LYS A 81 7.54 30.80 14.69
CA LYS A 81 8.80 31.54 14.77
C LYS A 81 9.99 30.60 15.02
N ALA A 82 11.18 31.04 14.62
CA ALA A 82 12.41 30.34 14.98
C ALA A 82 12.49 30.10 16.50
N GLY A 83 12.89 28.91 16.90
CA GLY A 83 12.95 28.45 18.30
C GLY A 83 11.60 28.05 18.91
N GLN A 84 10.46 28.24 18.22
CA GLN A 84 9.17 27.75 18.70
C GLN A 84 8.97 26.26 18.42
N PRO A 85 8.24 25.54 19.28
CA PRO A 85 7.94 24.13 19.07
C PRO A 85 7.04 23.92 17.85
N ILE A 86 7.40 22.95 17.00
CA ILE A 86 6.57 22.53 15.88
C ILE A 86 5.48 21.60 16.43
N THR A 87 4.30 22.14 16.71
CA THR A 87 3.18 21.33 17.21
C THR A 87 2.72 20.34 16.15
N ILE A 88 2.55 19.08 16.54
CA ILE A 88 2.00 18.03 15.67
C ILE A 88 0.49 17.95 15.96
N PRO A 89 -0.39 18.37 15.03
CA PRO A 89 -1.83 18.22 15.18
C PRO A 89 -2.22 16.74 15.17
N ASP A 90 -3.48 16.46 15.51
CA ASP A 90 -4.05 15.12 15.41
C ASP A 90 -3.87 14.57 13.98
N LEU A 91 -3.18 13.42 13.87
CA LEU A 91 -2.99 12.76 12.59
C LEU A 91 -4.12 11.77 12.36
N GLN A 92 -4.74 11.82 11.18
CA GLN A 92 -5.88 11.00 10.85
C GLN A 92 -5.59 10.06 9.68
N GLY A 93 -6.19 8.87 9.71
CA GLY A 93 -6.13 7.90 8.62
C GLY A 93 -7.18 6.82 8.80
N THR A 94 -7.20 5.84 7.90
CA THR A 94 -8.17 4.74 7.95
C THR A 94 -7.43 3.41 7.96
N TYR A 95 -7.69 2.59 8.98
CA TYR A 95 -7.24 1.22 9.06
C TYR A 95 -8.35 0.28 8.59
N LYS A 96 -8.08 -0.49 7.54
CA LYS A 96 -8.97 -1.55 7.04
C LYS A 96 -8.32 -2.90 7.32
N PRO A 97 -8.81 -3.69 8.28
CA PRO A 97 -8.15 -4.93 8.66
C PRO A 97 -8.06 -5.92 7.49
N GLY A 98 -6.89 -6.52 7.28
CA GLY A 98 -6.71 -7.63 6.33
C GLY A 98 -6.71 -9.00 7.02
N GLY A 99 -6.49 -9.03 8.33
CA GLY A 99 -6.51 -10.24 9.16
C GLY A 99 -7.63 -10.22 10.19
N SER A 100 -8.08 -11.43 10.57
CA SER A 100 -9.06 -11.63 11.65
C SER A 100 -8.34 -12.01 12.95
N GLY A 101 -8.75 -11.43 14.07
CA GLY A 101 -8.18 -11.69 15.40
C GLY A 101 -7.73 -10.42 16.13
N LYS A 102 -6.75 -10.54 17.03
CA LYS A 102 -6.20 -9.41 17.79
C LYS A 102 -5.14 -8.67 16.96
N ALA A 103 -5.53 -7.60 16.28
CA ALA A 103 -4.58 -6.71 15.60
C ALA A 103 -4.00 -5.69 16.58
N THR A 104 -2.72 -5.36 16.46
CA THR A 104 -2.03 -4.36 17.29
C THR A 104 -1.59 -3.18 16.45
N LEU A 105 -1.72 -1.97 17.00
CA LEU A 105 -1.27 -0.72 16.38
C LEU A 105 -0.20 -0.07 17.25
N THR A 106 0.93 0.19 16.62
CA THR A 106 2.15 0.70 17.27
C THR A 106 2.57 1.99 16.57
N PRO A 107 2.92 3.06 17.32
CA PRO A 107 3.49 4.27 16.72
C PRO A 107 4.73 3.92 15.90
N GLY A 108 4.82 4.40 14.66
CA GLY A 108 5.99 4.19 13.83
C GLY A 108 6.66 5.51 13.46
N VAL A 109 7.14 5.59 12.22
CA VAL A 109 7.94 6.71 11.73
C VAL A 109 7.05 7.94 11.55
N LEU A 110 7.45 9.05 12.18
CA LEU A 110 6.87 10.38 11.96
C LEU A 110 7.68 11.10 10.89
N THR A 111 7.02 11.60 9.86
CA THR A 111 7.60 12.42 8.80
C THR A 111 6.99 13.81 8.85
N VAL A 112 7.84 14.83 8.95
CA VAL A 112 7.46 16.24 8.95
C VAL A 112 8.08 16.89 7.72
N ASN A 113 7.23 17.36 6.80
CA ASN A 113 7.67 18.14 5.65
C ASN A 113 7.48 19.62 5.94
N ALA A 114 8.52 20.42 5.77
CA ALA A 114 8.45 21.87 5.96
C ALA A 114 9.40 22.57 5.00
N LEU A 115 8.92 23.62 4.31
CA LEU A 115 9.73 24.46 3.41
C LEU A 115 10.53 23.66 2.37
N GLY A 116 9.95 22.59 1.81
CA GLY A 116 10.63 21.73 0.82
C GLY A 116 11.66 20.75 1.41
N THR A 117 11.82 20.72 2.74
CA THR A 117 12.67 19.76 3.44
C THR A 117 11.84 18.67 4.12
N THR A 118 12.46 17.50 4.32
CA THR A 118 11.85 16.36 5.01
C THR A 118 12.65 16.03 6.26
N THR A 119 11.97 16.00 7.39
CA THR A 119 12.49 15.45 8.65
C THR A 119 11.81 14.13 8.95
N THR A 120 12.60 13.11 9.26
CA THR A 120 12.11 11.77 9.59
C THR A 120 12.52 11.39 11.00
N CYS A 121 11.53 11.17 11.86
CA CYS A 121 11.68 10.75 13.25
C CYS A 121 11.28 9.28 13.39
N THR A 122 12.28 8.43 13.66
CA THR A 122 12.10 6.98 13.83
C THR A 122 12.20 6.62 15.31
N PRO A 123 11.28 5.79 15.86
CA PRO A 123 11.41 5.31 17.23
C PRO A 123 12.78 4.64 17.46
N GLU A 124 13.49 5.00 18.54
CA GLU A 124 14.83 4.44 18.82
C GLU A 124 14.80 2.95 19.19
N LYS A 125 13.63 2.47 19.60
CA LYS A 125 13.31 1.07 19.91
C LYS A 125 11.83 0.84 19.63
N ASP A 126 11.38 -0.41 19.69
CA ASP A 126 9.95 -0.71 19.64
C ASP A 126 9.23 0.05 20.77
N PRO A 127 8.31 0.98 20.47
CA PRO A 127 7.61 1.74 21.49
C PRO A 127 6.57 0.90 22.24
N GLY A 128 6.24 -0.30 21.73
CA GLY A 128 5.19 -1.16 22.25
C GLY A 128 3.81 -0.80 21.70
N VAL A 129 2.84 -1.69 21.98
CA VAL A 129 1.48 -1.59 21.44
C VAL A 129 0.73 -0.43 22.08
N SER A 130 0.24 0.51 21.27
CA SER A 130 -0.59 1.62 21.76
C SER A 130 -2.08 1.29 21.76
N LEU A 131 -2.53 0.40 20.87
CA LEU A 131 -3.93 0.03 20.73
C LEU A 131 -4.03 -1.41 20.21
N THR A 132 -4.92 -2.20 20.79
CA THR A 132 -5.28 -3.54 20.32
C THR A 132 -6.73 -3.53 19.89
N LEU A 133 -7.04 -4.12 18.73
CA LEU A 133 -8.38 -4.21 18.17
C LEU A 133 -8.73 -5.67 17.86
N ASP A 134 -9.98 -6.05 18.10
CA ASP A 134 -10.56 -7.27 17.54
C ASP A 134 -11.04 -7.00 16.12
N THR A 135 -10.40 -7.64 15.16
CA THR A 135 -10.63 -7.39 13.74
C THR A 135 -11.24 -8.59 13.04
N THR A 136 -11.94 -8.30 11.95
CA THR A 136 -12.38 -9.28 10.97
C THR A 136 -11.78 -8.84 9.64
N ALA A 137 -11.11 -9.77 8.95
CA ALA A 137 -10.53 -9.52 7.65
C ALA A 137 -11.55 -8.90 6.69
N GLN A 138 -11.14 -7.83 6.02
CA GLN A 138 -11.89 -7.17 4.97
C GLN A 138 -11.17 -7.40 3.64
N GLN A 139 -11.93 -7.57 2.55
CA GLN A 139 -11.36 -7.67 1.22
C GLN A 139 -10.54 -6.41 0.89
N GLY A 140 -9.28 -6.58 0.48
CA GLY A 140 -8.36 -5.46 0.24
C GLY A 140 -7.92 -4.72 1.51
N GLY A 141 -7.92 -5.40 2.66
CA GLY A 141 -7.38 -4.86 3.92
C GLY A 141 -5.85 -4.88 3.97
N THR A 142 -5.29 -4.30 5.05
CA THR A 142 -3.86 -3.99 5.20
C THR A 142 -2.91 -5.16 4.91
N SER A 143 -3.23 -6.39 5.36
CA SER A 143 -2.43 -7.59 5.06
C SER A 143 -2.83 -8.37 3.80
N GLY A 144 -3.96 -8.02 3.17
CA GLY A 144 -4.46 -8.67 1.96
C GLY A 144 -3.96 -8.03 0.66
N GLY A 145 -3.22 -6.93 0.74
CA GLY A 145 -2.61 -6.26 -0.40
C GLY A 145 -1.23 -6.82 -0.75
N THR A 146 -1.17 -8.00 -1.35
CA THR A 146 -0.02 -8.33 -2.22
C THR A 146 -0.26 -7.65 -3.56
N SER A 147 0.73 -6.91 -4.04
CA SER A 147 0.81 -6.23 -5.34
C SER A 147 -0.01 -6.89 -6.46
N GLY A 148 -1.15 -6.30 -6.80
CA GLY A 148 -1.95 -6.64 -7.98
C GLY A 148 -1.40 -5.99 -9.25
N GLY A 149 -0.15 -6.31 -9.59
CA GLY A 149 0.39 -6.17 -10.94
C GLY A 149 0.27 -7.50 -11.66
N ALA A 150 -0.95 -8.00 -11.81
CA ALA A 150 -1.27 -9.13 -12.67
C ALA A 150 -2.55 -8.77 -13.41
N THR A 151 -2.39 -8.46 -14.69
CA THR A 151 -3.48 -8.45 -15.67
C THR A 151 -4.17 -9.82 -15.63
N VAL A 152 -5.30 -9.89 -14.94
CA VAL A 152 -6.26 -10.98 -15.10
C VAL A 152 -7.06 -10.67 -16.36
N SER A 153 -6.58 -11.17 -17.50
CA SER A 153 -7.48 -11.51 -18.60
C SER A 153 -7.92 -12.95 -18.36
N GLY A 154 -9.17 -13.11 -17.94
CA GLY A 154 -9.75 -14.40 -17.62
C GLY A 154 -9.99 -15.28 -18.85
N GLY A 155 -10.11 -16.59 -18.61
CA GLY A 155 -10.85 -17.50 -19.48
C GLY A 155 -10.35 -18.95 -19.49
N GLY A 156 -11.08 -19.84 -18.80
CA GLY A 156 -11.44 -21.15 -19.36
C GLY A 156 -10.58 -22.40 -19.05
N THR A 157 -10.89 -23.04 -17.93
CA THR A 157 -11.16 -24.48 -17.69
C THR A 157 -10.47 -25.60 -18.53
N ALA A 158 -9.68 -26.40 -17.80
CA ALA A 158 -9.50 -27.88 -17.80
C ALA A 158 -9.11 -28.67 -19.07
N GLY A 159 -8.13 -29.57 -18.90
CA GLY A 159 -8.02 -30.78 -19.73
C GLY A 159 -6.64 -31.42 -19.76
N SER A 160 -6.54 -32.62 -19.18
CA SER A 160 -5.39 -33.52 -19.01
C SER A 160 -4.48 -33.86 -20.20
N SER A 161 -3.32 -34.45 -19.83
CA SER A 161 -2.51 -35.47 -20.53
C SER A 161 -1.78 -35.01 -21.80
N GLY A 162 -0.54 -35.38 -22.08
CA GLY A 162 0.40 -36.31 -21.49
C GLY A 162 1.46 -36.62 -22.56
N ALA A 163 2.68 -36.90 -22.09
CA ALA A 163 3.75 -37.65 -22.75
C ALA A 163 4.62 -37.03 -23.88
N ALA A 164 5.92 -37.26 -23.65
CA ALA A 164 7.00 -37.59 -24.59
C ALA A 164 7.85 -36.46 -25.20
N GLY A 165 9.01 -36.25 -24.55
CA GLY A 165 10.30 -36.60 -25.16
C GLY A 165 10.98 -35.54 -26.02
N GLY A 166 12.22 -35.18 -25.67
CA GLY A 166 13.11 -34.48 -26.60
C GLY A 166 14.17 -33.62 -25.92
N THR A 167 15.37 -34.19 -25.79
CA THR A 167 16.62 -33.63 -25.30
C THR A 167 17.10 -32.34 -25.99
N GLY A 168 17.68 -31.46 -25.19
CA GLY A 168 18.95 -30.79 -25.49
C GLY A 168 18.90 -29.54 -26.38
N GLY A 169 19.55 -28.47 -25.90
CA GLY A 169 19.99 -27.38 -26.77
C GLY A 169 19.70 -26.01 -26.19
N SER A 170 20.71 -25.40 -25.59
CA SER A 170 20.83 -23.94 -25.50
C SER A 170 20.58 -23.31 -26.87
N LEU A 171 20.11 -22.07 -26.92
CA LEU A 171 20.66 -21.02 -27.80
C LEU A 171 19.92 -19.68 -27.62
N ALA A 172 20.75 -18.65 -27.42
CA ALA A 172 20.53 -17.24 -27.75
C ALA A 172 19.41 -16.49 -27.02
N ALA A 173 19.76 -15.95 -25.84
CA ALA A 173 19.39 -14.60 -25.47
C ALA A 173 20.26 -13.62 -26.29
N THR A 174 19.68 -12.96 -27.29
CA THR A 174 20.26 -11.79 -27.97
C THR A 174 19.16 -10.89 -28.53
N GLY A 175 19.26 -9.58 -28.28
CA GLY A 175 18.50 -8.55 -28.97
C GLY A 175 17.67 -7.70 -28.00
N ALA A 176 18.24 -6.69 -27.32
CA ALA A 176 18.70 -5.39 -27.81
C ALA A 176 17.65 -4.31 -27.50
N SER A 177 18.11 -3.37 -26.68
CA SER A 177 17.46 -2.13 -26.29
C SER A 177 17.12 -1.27 -27.50
N ASP A 178 16.00 -0.54 -27.36
CA ASP A 178 15.68 0.75 -27.95
C ASP A 178 16.04 1.00 -29.42
N HIS A 179 15.02 1.18 -30.27
CA HIS A 179 14.85 2.33 -31.19
C HIS A 179 13.61 2.06 -32.08
N GLY A 180 12.79 3.10 -32.24
CA GLY A 180 11.49 3.02 -32.92
C GLY A 180 11.57 2.79 -34.43
N GLY A 181 10.44 2.36 -34.99
CA GLY A 181 10.27 2.27 -36.44
C GLY A 181 9.18 1.27 -36.81
N LEU A 182 8.04 1.79 -37.23
CA LEU A 182 6.90 1.06 -37.76
C LEU A 182 7.31 0.06 -38.85
N THR A 183 6.89 -1.19 -38.72
CA THR A 183 6.49 -2.04 -39.87
C THR A 183 5.39 -2.98 -39.40
N ALA A 184 4.16 -2.47 -39.44
CA ALA A 184 2.98 -3.29 -39.61
C ALA A 184 3.01 -3.81 -41.05
N LEU A 185 3.01 -5.13 -41.25
CA LEU A 185 2.47 -5.83 -42.42
C LEU A 185 2.62 -7.34 -42.18
N GLY A 186 1.48 -8.03 -42.01
CA GLY A 186 1.43 -9.48 -42.18
C GLY A 186 0.85 -10.24 -40.99
N LEU A 187 -0.46 -10.14 -40.77
CA LEU A 187 -1.29 -11.19 -40.16
C LEU A 187 -2.73 -10.99 -40.65
N VAL A 188 -2.91 -11.14 -41.96
CA VAL A 188 -4.22 -11.32 -42.60
C VAL A 188 -4.39 -12.82 -42.85
N ALA A 189 -5.60 -13.32 -42.61
CA ALA A 189 -6.12 -14.68 -42.82
C ALA A 189 -6.12 -15.59 -41.58
N GLY A 190 -7.28 -15.69 -40.92
CA GLY A 190 -7.48 -16.72 -39.90
C GLY A 190 -8.83 -16.79 -39.18
N THR A 191 -9.84 -15.98 -39.51
CA THR A 191 -11.07 -15.89 -38.70
C THR A 191 -12.37 -16.01 -39.50
N VAL A 192 -12.42 -16.89 -40.52
CA VAL A 192 -13.69 -17.23 -41.21
C VAL A 192 -14.04 -18.72 -41.15
N ILE A 193 -13.17 -19.60 -40.64
CA ILE A 193 -13.41 -21.07 -40.69
C ILE A 193 -14.02 -21.65 -39.40
N LEU A 194 -14.02 -20.92 -38.27
CA LEU A 194 -14.46 -21.44 -36.97
C LEU A 194 -15.90 -21.09 -36.57
N LEU A 195 -16.82 -21.00 -37.54
CA LEU A 195 -18.27 -20.97 -37.27
C LEU A 195 -19.07 -22.05 -38.03
N GLY A 196 -18.42 -22.92 -38.82
CA GLY A 196 -19.10 -23.94 -39.63
C GLY A 196 -19.06 -25.38 -39.10
N GLY A 197 -18.20 -25.71 -38.12
CA GLY A 197 -17.89 -27.11 -37.80
C GLY A 197 -18.72 -27.76 -36.68
N ALA A 198 -19.35 -26.99 -35.80
CA ALA A 198 -19.89 -27.54 -34.53
C ALA A 198 -21.39 -27.87 -34.55
N VAL A 199 -22.12 -27.56 -35.63
CA VAL A 199 -23.57 -27.83 -35.73
C VAL A 199 -23.86 -29.12 -36.52
N PHE A 200 -22.87 -29.73 -37.18
CA PHE A 200 -23.11 -30.81 -38.14
C PHE A 200 -22.95 -32.24 -37.60
N THR A 201 -22.43 -32.45 -36.38
CA THR A 201 -22.05 -33.82 -35.93
C THR A 201 -22.82 -34.38 -34.74
N PHE A 202 -23.75 -33.63 -34.11
CA PHE A 202 -24.36 -34.07 -32.85
C PHE A 202 -25.88 -33.86 -32.69
N THR A 203 -26.68 -33.91 -33.76
CA THR A 203 -28.14 -34.08 -33.57
C THR A 203 -28.81 -34.97 -34.64
N PRO A 204 -29.37 -36.13 -34.24
CA PRO A 204 -29.94 -37.12 -35.16
C PRO A 204 -31.35 -36.73 -35.66
N TRP A 205 -31.44 -36.37 -36.94
CA TRP A 205 -32.68 -36.03 -37.66
C TRP A 205 -33.49 -37.27 -38.10
N ARG A 206 -33.86 -38.18 -37.18
CA ARG A 206 -34.65 -39.36 -37.57
C ARG A 206 -35.93 -39.65 -36.80
N ARG A 207 -36.43 -38.72 -35.99
CA ARG A 207 -37.80 -38.76 -35.44
C ARG A 207 -38.35 -37.34 -35.37
N LEU A 208 -39.62 -37.16 -35.77
CA LEU A 208 -40.44 -35.92 -35.73
C LEU A 208 -40.69 -35.19 -37.08
N ARG A 209 -40.89 -35.95 -38.16
CA ARG A 209 -41.90 -35.58 -39.17
C ARG A 209 -43.01 -36.62 -39.16
N ARG A 210 -44.14 -36.23 -38.56
CA ARG A 210 -45.48 -36.86 -38.58
C ARG A 210 -45.61 -38.26 -37.98
#